data_AF-A0A8K1CTX3-F1
#
_entry.id   AF-A0A8K1CTX3-F1
#
_cell.length_a   1.000
_cell.length_b   1.000
_cell.length_c   1.000
_cell.angle_alpha   90.00
_cell.angle_beta   90.00
_cell.angle_gamma   90.00
#
_symmetry.space_group_name_H-M   'P 1'
#
loop_
_entity.id
_entity.type
_entity.pdbx_description
1 polymer ?
#
loop_
_entity_poly.entity_id
_entity_poly.type
_entity_poly.pdbx_seq_one_letter_code
_entity_poly.pdbx_strand_id
1 'polypeptide(L)'
;MLVNTTALHGSVIFKALMDQALYRLMVSNGDTSVTSKLNLTVNSHPLPLTASSKSVFGSVMSFSACIFIMIAFAFNPASIVVFLVKEKQREHNSKHQQLVSGVSLPGFWLSNYIWDMMMYVILFLAAIIMIKAFDISALAGNDCTVCTAATYPAVVLLFILFGFAIAPFTYVMSYFIREAASAQTYTIMPTSFLALCSWSFRSSWMLSVREAKT
;
A
#
# COMPACT_ATOMS: atom_id res chain seq x y z
N MET A 1 5.84 -18.35 -41.38
CA MET A 1 6.70 -17.76 -40.32
C MET A 1 6.84 -18.78 -39.21
N LEU A 2 8.07 -19.24 -38.93
CA LEU A 2 8.37 -20.06 -37.75
C LEU A 2 8.92 -19.11 -36.68
N VAL A 3 8.04 -18.42 -35.98
CA VAL A 3 8.44 -17.48 -34.93
C VAL A 3 7.95 -17.96 -33.58
N ASN A 4 8.79 -17.81 -32.56
CA ASN A 4 8.42 -18.16 -31.20
C ASN A 4 7.36 -17.18 -30.68
N THR A 5 6.12 -17.66 -30.53
CA THR A 5 4.97 -16.86 -30.07
C THR A 5 4.98 -16.59 -28.57
N THR A 6 5.84 -17.27 -27.79
CA THR A 6 6.04 -16.96 -26.37
C THR A 6 6.89 -15.71 -26.16
N ALA A 7 7.69 -15.31 -27.14
CA ALA A 7 8.52 -14.11 -27.06
C ALA A 7 7.73 -12.88 -27.53
N LEU A 8 7.53 -11.91 -26.64
CA LEU A 8 6.76 -10.67 -26.89
C LEU A 8 7.24 -9.88 -28.13
N HIS A 9 8.53 -9.92 -28.43
CA HIS A 9 9.13 -9.25 -29.59
C HIS A 9 9.56 -10.20 -30.72
N GLY A 10 9.26 -11.51 -30.60
CA GLY A 10 9.75 -12.52 -31.52
C GLY A 10 9.32 -12.28 -32.97
N SER A 11 8.03 -11.97 -33.18
CA SER A 11 7.46 -11.67 -34.50
C SER A 11 8.12 -10.46 -35.17
N VAL A 12 8.33 -9.38 -34.42
CA VAL A 12 8.93 -8.13 -34.91
C VAL A 12 10.40 -8.32 -35.27
N ILE A 13 11.16 -9.00 -34.42
CA ILE A 13 12.58 -9.30 -34.66
C ILE A 13 12.74 -10.20 -35.90
N PHE A 14 11.90 -11.23 -36.04
CA PHE A 14 11.95 -12.12 -37.21
C PHE A 14 11.69 -11.36 -38.52
N LYS A 15 10.70 -10.45 -38.53
CA LYS A 15 10.44 -9.58 -39.70
C LYS A 15 11.65 -8.71 -40.03
N ALA A 16 12.27 -8.11 -39.02
CA ALA A 16 13.46 -7.28 -39.20
C ALA A 16 14.64 -8.07 -39.80
N LEU A 17 14.89 -9.29 -39.30
CA LEU A 17 15.96 -10.16 -39.81
C LEU A 17 15.68 -10.65 -41.24
N MET A 18 14.42 -10.97 -41.56
CA MET A 18 14.01 -11.34 -42.93
C MET A 18 14.19 -10.17 -43.91
N ASP A 19 13.77 -8.96 -43.53
CA ASP A 19 13.97 -7.78 -44.38
C ASP A 19 15.46 -7.50 -44.58
N GLN A 20 16.26 -7.60 -43.52
CA GLN A 20 17.72 -7.47 -43.61
C GLN A 20 18.35 -8.48 -44.56
N ALA A 21 17.92 -9.76 -44.51
CA ALA A 21 18.40 -10.78 -45.42
C ALA A 21 17.99 -10.50 -46.88
N LEU A 22 16.76 -10.02 -47.10
CA LEU A 22 16.27 -9.65 -48.42
C LEU A 22 17.05 -8.45 -48.99
N TYR A 23 17.30 -7.40 -48.19
CA TYR A 23 18.11 -6.26 -48.61
C TYR A 23 19.54 -6.67 -48.97
N ARG A 24 20.14 -7.59 -48.18
CA ARG A 24 21.46 -8.15 -48.49
C ARG A 24 21.48 -8.92 -49.81
N LEU A 25 20.41 -9.65 -50.13
CA LEU A 25 20.28 -10.37 -51.39
C LEU A 25 20.16 -9.40 -52.57
N MET A 26 19.32 -8.38 -52.47
CA MET A 26 19.08 -7.42 -53.55
C MET A 26 20.28 -6.49 -53.82
N VAL A 27 21.08 -6.18 -52.80
CA VAL A 27 22.29 -5.32 -52.93
C VAL A 27 23.52 -6.11 -53.42
N SER A 28 23.50 -7.44 -53.31
CA SER A 28 24.60 -8.32 -53.69
C SER A 28 24.75 -8.48 -55.22
N ASN A 29 25.01 -7.38 -55.94
CA ASN A 29 25.41 -7.37 -57.35
C ASN A 29 26.92 -7.66 -57.52
N GLY A 30 27.44 -8.67 -56.82
CA GLY A 30 28.84 -9.14 -56.93
C GLY A 30 29.85 -8.55 -55.93
N ASP A 31 29.53 -7.45 -55.23
CA ASP A 31 30.40 -6.86 -54.19
C ASP A 31 30.09 -7.41 -52.79
N THR A 32 30.90 -8.37 -52.32
CA THR A 32 30.77 -9.01 -51.00
C THR A 32 31.13 -8.10 -49.82
N SER A 33 31.83 -6.99 -50.09
CA SER A 33 32.28 -5.99 -49.11
C SER A 33 31.14 -5.09 -48.60
N VAL A 34 30.09 -4.87 -49.41
CA VAL A 34 28.94 -4.03 -49.07
C VAL A 34 27.89 -4.83 -48.29
N THR A 35 27.71 -6.11 -48.64
CA THR A 35 26.73 -7.04 -48.02
C THR A 35 26.97 -7.27 -46.53
N SER A 36 28.23 -7.29 -46.09
CA SER A 36 28.61 -7.53 -44.69
C SER A 36 28.47 -6.29 -43.79
N LYS A 37 28.40 -5.08 -44.37
CA LYS A 37 28.32 -3.81 -43.63
C LYS A 37 26.88 -3.32 -43.38
N LEU A 38 25.89 -3.87 -44.08
CA LEU A 38 24.48 -3.49 -43.93
C LEU A 38 23.85 -4.17 -42.71
N ASN A 39 23.43 -3.35 -41.75
CA ASN A 39 22.72 -3.77 -40.53
C ASN A 39 21.43 -2.95 -40.36
N LEU A 40 20.28 -3.62 -40.35
CA LEU A 40 18.98 -2.97 -40.17
C LEU A 40 18.61 -3.00 -38.69
N THR A 41 18.50 -1.82 -38.06
CA THR A 41 18.04 -1.71 -36.67
C THR A 41 16.58 -1.30 -36.64
N VAL A 42 15.73 -2.12 -36.01
CA VAL A 42 14.32 -1.80 -35.78
C VAL A 42 14.15 -1.45 -34.32
N ASN A 43 13.69 -0.22 -34.03
CA ASN A 43 13.39 0.24 -32.69
C ASN A 43 11.86 0.38 -32.54
N SER A 44 11.30 -0.24 -31.51
CA SER A 44 9.89 -0.08 -31.16
C SER A 44 9.80 0.84 -29.94
N HIS A 45 9.34 2.07 -30.14
CA HIS A 45 9.06 3.00 -29.05
C HIS A 45 7.54 3.13 -28.89
N PRO A 46 6.97 2.80 -27.71
CA PRO A 46 5.54 2.90 -27.50
C PRO A 46 5.09 4.36 -27.57
N LEU A 47 3.87 4.58 -28.05
CA LEU A 47 3.25 5.91 -28.02
C LEU A 47 2.99 6.34 -26.57
N PRO A 48 2.99 7.65 -26.27
CA PRO A 48 2.63 8.14 -24.94
C PRO A 48 1.22 7.67 -24.56
N LEU A 49 1.07 7.26 -23.30
CA LEU A 49 -0.20 6.79 -22.75
C LEU A 49 -1.25 7.90 -22.76
N THR A 50 -2.48 7.54 -23.13
CA THR A 50 -3.63 8.44 -23.03
C THR A 50 -3.97 8.74 -21.56
N ALA A 51 -4.56 9.91 -21.29
CA ALA A 51 -4.92 10.35 -19.94
C ALA A 51 -5.85 9.33 -19.23
N SER A 52 -6.78 8.72 -19.96
CA SER A 52 -7.68 7.69 -19.43
C SER A 52 -6.91 6.44 -18.99
N SER A 53 -5.98 5.95 -19.81
CA SER A 53 -5.16 4.79 -19.47
C SER A 53 -4.26 5.07 -18.26
N LYS A 54 -3.61 6.25 -18.22
CA LYS A 54 -2.79 6.67 -17.06
C LYS A 54 -3.62 6.75 -15.78
N SER A 55 -4.85 7.28 -15.83
CA SER A 55 -5.73 7.35 -14.65
C SER A 55 -6.16 5.97 -14.15
N VAL A 56 -6.40 5.00 -15.05
CA VAL A 56 -6.78 3.64 -14.67
C VAL A 56 -5.61 2.92 -14.00
N PHE A 57 -4.41 2.97 -14.59
CA PHE A 57 -3.22 2.39 -13.99
C PHE A 57 -2.88 3.04 -12.64
N GLY A 58 -2.95 4.37 -12.55
CA GLY A 58 -2.76 5.09 -11.30
C GLY A 58 -3.78 4.71 -10.23
N SER A 59 -5.04 4.52 -10.60
CA SER A 59 -6.11 4.11 -9.68
C SER A 59 -5.89 2.70 -9.14
N VAL A 60 -5.50 1.75 -9.99
CA VAL A 60 -5.23 0.36 -9.58
C VAL A 60 -4.05 0.29 -8.61
N MET A 61 -2.95 1.01 -8.90
CA MET A 61 -1.77 1.09 -8.03
C MET A 61 -2.10 1.77 -6.70
N SER A 62 -2.89 2.84 -6.73
CA SER A 62 -3.33 3.54 -5.52
C SER A 62 -4.24 2.67 -4.67
N PHE A 63 -5.15 1.92 -5.29
CA PHE A 63 -6.07 1.03 -4.59
C PHE A 63 -5.34 -0.12 -3.89
N SER A 64 -4.38 -0.77 -4.55
CA SER A 64 -3.59 -1.84 -3.93
C SER A 64 -2.77 -1.32 -2.74
N ALA A 65 -2.13 -0.16 -2.89
CA ALA A 65 -1.40 0.48 -1.80
C ALA A 65 -2.30 0.79 -0.59
N CYS A 66 -3.49 1.33 -0.83
CA CYS A 66 -4.48 1.61 0.22
C CYS A 66 -4.91 0.35 0.98
N ILE A 67 -5.08 -0.79 0.29
CA ILE A 67 -5.42 -2.07 0.93
C ILE A 67 -4.29 -2.52 1.87
N PHE A 68 -3.03 -2.47 1.42
CA PHE A 68 -1.91 -2.85 2.27
C PHE A 68 -1.78 -1.97 3.51
N ILE A 69 -2.00 -0.67 3.37
CA ILE A 69 -2.04 0.26 4.49
C ILE A 69 -3.17 -0.12 5.45
N MET A 70 -4.40 -0.31 4.96
CA MET A 70 -5.55 -0.71 5.78
C MET A 70 -5.27 -1.98 6.61
N ILE A 71 -4.70 -3.01 5.98
CA ILE A 71 -4.36 -4.28 6.66
C ILE A 71 -3.31 -4.05 7.75
N ALA A 72 -2.27 -3.28 7.46
CA ALA A 72 -1.21 -2.98 8.44
C ALA A 72 -1.76 -2.21 9.65
N PHE A 73 -2.62 -1.22 9.41
CA PHE A 73 -3.27 -0.44 10.46
C PHE A 73 -4.31 -1.24 11.27
N ALA A 74 -4.94 -2.26 10.68
CA ALA A 74 -5.82 -3.18 11.43
C ALA A 74 -5.03 -4.13 12.35
N PHE A 75 -3.81 -4.50 11.96
CA PHE A 75 -2.97 -5.40 12.74
C PHE A 75 -2.34 -4.73 13.97
N ASN A 76 -2.00 -3.45 13.87
CA ASN A 76 -1.41 -2.68 14.97
C ASN A 76 -2.20 -2.75 16.30
N PRO A 77 -3.49 -2.36 16.36
CA PRO A 77 -4.27 -2.44 17.59
C PRO A 77 -4.44 -3.88 18.08
N ALA A 78 -4.54 -4.85 17.16
CA ALA A 78 -4.67 -6.26 17.51
C ALA A 78 -3.43 -6.79 18.23
N SER A 79 -2.23 -6.37 17.79
CA SER A 79 -0.97 -6.75 18.45
C SER A 79 -0.89 -6.22 19.88
N ILE A 80 -1.23 -4.94 20.08
CA ILE A 80 -1.22 -4.27 21.40
C ILE A 80 -2.15 -5.00 22.38
N VAL A 81 -3.37 -5.32 21.95
CA VAL A 81 -4.36 -6.00 22.81
C VAL A 81 -3.88 -7.39 23.20
N VAL A 82 -3.28 -8.16 22.28
CA VAL A 82 -2.76 -9.51 22.57
C VAL A 82 -1.68 -9.45 23.64
N PHE A 83 -0.74 -8.51 23.55
CA PHE A 83 0.31 -8.35 24.56
C PHE A 83 -0.26 -7.95 25.93
N LEU A 84 -1.16 -6.96 25.97
CA LEU A 84 -1.82 -6.52 27.22
C LEU A 84 -2.63 -7.64 27.88
N VAL A 85 -3.38 -8.43 27.10
CA VAL A 85 -4.16 -9.56 27.64
C VAL A 85 -3.23 -10.66 28.14
N LYS A 86 -2.15 -10.95 27.43
CA LYS A 86 -1.14 -11.96 27.84
C LYS A 86 -0.49 -11.60 29.17
N GLU A 87 -0.18 -10.33 29.40
CA GLU A 87 0.37 -9.85 30.69
C GLU A 87 -0.61 -9.96 31.87
N LYS A 88 -1.92 -9.92 31.58
CA LYS A 88 -3.01 -10.06 32.57
C LYS A 88 -3.44 -11.52 32.77
N GLN A 89 -3.12 -12.42 31.82
CA GLN A 89 -3.54 -13.81 31.86
C GLN A 89 -2.95 -14.53 33.08
N ARG A 90 -3.75 -15.38 33.74
CA ARG A 90 -3.37 -16.07 34.99
C ARG A 90 -2.09 -16.93 34.87
N GLU A 91 -1.79 -17.39 33.66
CA GLU A 91 -0.66 -18.26 33.36
C GLU A 91 0.68 -17.50 33.38
N HIS A 92 0.67 -16.22 33.01
CA HIS A 92 1.88 -15.38 32.95
C HIS A 92 1.92 -14.35 34.08
N ASN A 93 0.79 -13.68 34.37
CA ASN A 93 0.57 -12.77 35.49
C ASN A 93 1.69 -11.73 35.72
N SER A 94 2.44 -11.36 34.67
CA SER A 94 3.62 -10.50 34.80
C SER A 94 3.30 -9.13 35.35
N LYS A 95 2.10 -8.60 35.06
CA LYS A 95 1.63 -7.36 35.69
C LYS A 95 1.59 -7.48 37.22
N HIS A 96 1.10 -8.59 37.75
CA HIS A 96 1.04 -8.80 39.20
C HIS A 96 2.45 -8.90 39.79
N GLN A 97 3.35 -9.63 39.14
CA GLN A 97 4.74 -9.74 39.56
C GLN A 97 5.47 -8.39 39.57
N GLN A 98 5.26 -7.55 38.56
CA GLN A 98 5.85 -6.21 38.50
C GLN A 98 5.30 -5.28 39.61
N LEU A 99 4.01 -5.37 39.94
CA LEU A 99 3.41 -4.62 41.04
C LEU A 99 3.93 -5.07 42.41
N VAL A 100 4.08 -6.38 42.63
CA VAL A 100 4.67 -6.93 43.87
C VAL A 100 6.15 -6.54 44.01
N SER A 101 6.84 -6.33 42.89
CA SER A 101 8.24 -5.88 42.86
C SER A 101 8.42 -4.37 43.13
N GLY A 102 7.35 -3.63 43.41
CA GLY A 102 7.42 -2.21 43.78
C GLY A 102 7.24 -1.23 42.62
N VAL A 103 6.86 -1.68 41.42
CA VAL A 103 6.52 -0.77 40.32
C VAL A 103 5.18 -0.09 40.61
N SER A 104 5.13 1.23 40.43
CA SER A 104 3.87 1.98 40.56
C SER A 104 2.91 1.64 39.41
N LEU A 105 1.62 1.52 39.71
CA LEU A 105 0.58 1.27 38.71
C LEU A 105 0.58 2.29 37.54
N PRO A 106 0.70 3.62 37.76
CA PRO A 106 0.79 4.56 36.64
C PRO A 106 2.09 4.40 35.82
N GLY A 107 3.22 4.03 36.45
CA GLY A 107 4.47 3.78 35.75
C GLY A 107 4.39 2.61 34.77
N PHE A 108 3.68 1.54 35.15
CA PHE A 108 3.41 0.39 34.28
C PHE A 108 2.66 0.81 33.01
N TRP A 109 1.55 1.54 33.17
CA TRP A 109 0.72 1.97 32.03
C TRP A 109 1.45 2.97 31.14
N LEU A 110 2.21 3.90 31.71
CA LEU A 110 2.96 4.88 30.94
C LEU A 110 4.08 4.22 30.11
N SER A 111 4.80 3.25 30.68
CA SER A 111 5.84 2.51 29.96
C SER A 111 5.27 1.76 28.77
N ASN A 112 4.14 1.05 28.95
CA ASN A 112 3.46 0.34 27.86
C ASN A 112 2.96 1.31 26.79
N TYR A 113 2.38 2.45 27.18
CA TYR A 113 1.92 3.45 26.24
C TYR A 113 3.06 4.05 25.40
N ILE A 114 4.20 4.35 26.01
CA ILE A 114 5.38 4.85 25.29
C ILE A 114 5.90 3.81 24.30
N TRP A 115 5.95 2.54 24.71
CA TRP A 115 6.35 1.44 23.84
C TRP A 115 5.44 1.31 22.61
N ASP A 116 4.12 1.35 22.83
CA ASP A 116 3.13 1.28 21.77
C ASP A 116 3.23 2.49 20.82
N MET A 117 3.49 3.69 21.35
CA MET A 117 3.72 4.89 20.54
C MET A 117 5.00 4.77 19.69
N MET A 118 6.08 4.18 20.21
CA MET A 118 7.29 3.95 19.43
C MET A 118 7.05 2.96 18.27
N MET A 119 6.32 1.87 18.52
CA MET A 119 5.94 0.91 17.47
C MET A 119 4.99 1.54 16.44
N TYR A 120 4.09 2.41 16.89
CA TYR A 120 3.22 3.17 16.00
C TYR A 120 3.99 4.11 15.07
N VAL A 121 5.04 4.78 15.57
CA VAL A 121 5.89 5.64 14.74
C VAL A 121 6.52 4.86 13.58
N ILE A 122 6.95 3.62 13.82
CA ILE A 122 7.50 2.75 12.76
C ILE A 122 6.45 2.48 11.68
N LEU A 123 5.22 2.13 12.09
CA LEU A 123 4.11 1.90 11.17
C LEU A 123 3.74 3.16 10.39
N PHE A 124 3.70 4.31 11.06
CA PHE A 124 3.44 5.60 10.45
C PHE A 124 4.47 5.96 9.38
N LEU A 125 5.77 5.81 9.68
CA LEU A 125 6.84 6.05 8.71
C LEU A 125 6.75 5.12 7.51
N ALA A 126 6.48 3.82 7.75
CA ALA A 126 6.28 2.85 6.67
C ALA A 126 5.08 3.24 5.77
N ALA A 127 3.99 3.73 6.34
CA ALA A 127 2.83 4.19 5.59
C ALA A 127 3.15 5.41 4.72
N ILE A 128 3.90 6.39 5.23
CA ILE A 128 4.34 7.56 4.47
C ILE A 128 5.26 7.16 3.31
N ILE A 129 6.20 6.24 3.56
CA ILE A 129 7.09 5.70 2.51
C ILE A 129 6.27 5.03 1.41
N MET A 130 5.29 4.20 1.76
CA MET A 130 4.41 3.56 0.77
C MET A 130 3.60 4.57 -0.04
N ILE A 131 3.02 5.59 0.61
CA ILE A 131 2.26 6.64 -0.08
C ILE A 131 3.14 7.38 -1.11
N LYS A 132 4.42 7.63 -0.77
CA LYS A 132 5.37 8.25 -1.69
C LYS A 132 5.85 7.30 -2.78
N ALA A 133 6.08 6.02 -2.46
CA ALA A 133 6.55 5.02 -3.42
C ALA A 133 5.51 4.71 -4.51
N PHE A 134 4.23 4.69 -4.16
CA PHE A 134 3.13 4.45 -5.10
C PHE A 134 2.59 5.74 -5.77
N ASP A 135 3.18 6.90 -5.44
CA ASP A 135 2.83 8.23 -5.94
C ASP A 135 1.31 8.48 -6.03
N ILE A 136 0.64 8.19 -4.91
CA ILE A 136 -0.82 8.26 -4.84
C ILE A 136 -1.22 9.73 -4.91
N SER A 137 -1.59 10.21 -6.09
CA SER A 137 -1.88 11.63 -6.37
C SER A 137 -2.95 12.21 -5.43
N ALA A 138 -3.88 11.37 -4.97
CA ALA A 138 -4.93 11.75 -4.02
C ALA A 138 -4.43 12.02 -2.58
N LEU A 139 -3.32 11.41 -2.15
CA LEU A 139 -2.73 11.60 -0.82
C LEU A 139 -1.44 12.44 -0.84
N ALA A 140 -0.70 12.42 -1.94
CA ALA A 140 0.58 13.11 -2.09
C ALA A 140 0.44 14.57 -2.51
N GLY A 141 -0.71 14.98 -3.07
CA GLY A 141 -0.98 16.36 -3.49
C GLY A 141 -0.26 16.80 -4.77
N ASN A 142 0.60 15.95 -5.33
CA ASN A 142 1.22 16.15 -6.64
C ASN A 142 0.15 15.87 -7.71
N ASP A 143 -0.16 16.85 -8.56
CA ASP A 143 -1.02 16.74 -9.76
C ASP A 143 -2.56 16.72 -9.59
N CYS A 144 -3.10 17.03 -8.42
CA CYS A 144 -4.56 17.13 -8.23
C CYS A 144 -5.08 18.55 -8.48
N THR A 145 -5.79 18.78 -9.59
CA THR A 145 -6.42 20.06 -9.97
C THR A 145 -7.56 20.51 -9.04
N VAL A 146 -8.06 19.61 -8.18
CA VAL A 146 -9.16 19.85 -7.23
C VAL A 146 -8.64 19.96 -5.78
N CYS A 147 -7.35 19.73 -5.55
CA CYS A 147 -6.79 19.63 -4.21
C CYS A 147 -6.09 20.93 -3.80
N THR A 148 -6.41 21.42 -2.60
CA THR A 148 -5.68 22.52 -1.95
C THR A 148 -4.25 22.08 -1.60
N ALA A 149 -3.27 22.99 -1.65
CA ALA A 149 -1.85 22.71 -1.32
C ALA A 149 -1.59 22.13 0.09
N ALA A 150 -2.62 22.09 0.95
CA ALA A 150 -2.57 21.57 2.32
C ALA A 150 -3.03 20.10 2.47
N THR A 151 -3.26 19.34 1.38
CA THR A 151 -3.70 17.94 1.48
C THR A 151 -2.68 17.02 2.14
N TYR A 152 -1.41 17.11 1.74
CA TYR A 152 -0.35 16.28 2.31
C TYR A 152 -0.15 16.48 3.83
N PRO A 153 -0.04 17.71 4.37
CA PRO A 153 0.06 17.91 5.81
C PRO A 153 -1.21 17.49 6.55
N ALA A 154 -2.39 17.62 5.94
CA ALA A 154 -3.64 17.13 6.54
C ALA A 154 -3.65 15.59 6.69
N VAL A 155 -3.16 14.85 5.69
CA VAL A 155 -3.02 13.39 5.74
C VAL A 155 -2.05 12.99 6.85
N VAL A 156 -0.88 13.64 6.94
CA VAL A 156 0.11 13.39 8.00
C VAL A 156 -0.49 13.65 9.38
N LEU A 157 -1.20 14.77 9.55
CA LEU A 157 -1.86 15.10 10.79
C LEU A 157 -2.93 14.05 11.15
N LEU A 158 -3.72 13.59 10.18
CA LEU A 158 -4.72 12.55 10.39
C LEU A 158 -4.07 11.26 10.91
N PHE A 159 -2.96 10.81 10.33
CA PHE A 159 -2.22 9.66 10.85
C PHE A 159 -1.70 9.91 12.28
N ILE A 160 -1.20 11.10 12.61
CA ILE A 160 -0.75 11.38 13.97
C ILE A 160 -1.93 11.28 14.95
N LEU A 161 -3.05 11.95 14.67
CA LEU A 161 -4.26 11.88 15.51
C LEU A 161 -4.80 10.45 15.61
N PHE A 162 -4.71 9.67 14.54
CA PHE A 162 -5.13 8.27 14.55
C PHE A 162 -4.32 7.44 15.55
N GLY A 163 -3.00 7.63 15.62
CA GLY A 163 -2.13 6.98 16.60
C GLY A 163 -2.53 7.28 18.04
N PHE A 164 -2.75 8.56 18.34
CA PHE A 164 -3.18 9.00 19.66
C PHE A 164 -4.58 8.51 20.04
N ALA A 165 -5.48 8.32 19.07
CA ALA A 165 -6.84 7.85 19.31
C ALA A 165 -6.93 6.32 19.43
N ILE A 166 -6.16 5.57 18.64
CA ILE A 166 -6.25 4.11 18.60
C ILE A 166 -5.68 3.46 19.87
N ALA A 167 -4.64 4.05 20.45
CA ALA A 167 -4.03 3.53 21.68
C ALA A 167 -4.98 3.54 22.90
N PRO A 168 -5.64 4.64 23.32
CA PRO A 168 -6.59 4.57 24.42
C PRO A 168 -7.78 3.65 24.12
N PHE A 169 -8.21 3.60 22.85
CA PHE A 169 -9.27 2.68 22.43
C PHE A 169 -8.90 1.20 22.64
N THR A 170 -7.68 0.79 22.25
CA THR A 170 -7.23 -0.60 22.45
C THR A 170 -7.10 -0.98 23.91
N TYR A 171 -6.71 -0.04 24.77
CA TYR A 171 -6.61 -0.27 26.22
C TYR A 171 -7.99 -0.51 26.83
N VAL A 172 -9.00 0.29 26.44
CA VAL A 172 -10.39 0.04 26.84
C VAL A 172 -10.86 -1.32 26.35
N MET A 173 -10.55 -1.68 25.10
CA MET A 173 -11.00 -2.96 24.51
C MET A 173 -10.32 -4.18 25.13
N SER A 174 -9.07 -4.04 25.56
CA SER A 174 -8.32 -5.07 26.29
C SER A 174 -9.02 -5.53 27.58
N TYR A 175 -9.82 -4.66 28.22
CA TYR A 175 -10.57 -5.05 29.42
C TYR A 175 -11.70 -6.05 29.16
N PHE A 176 -12.28 -6.04 27.96
CA PHE A 176 -13.38 -6.93 27.58
C PHE A 176 -12.91 -8.33 27.18
N ILE A 177 -11.63 -8.49 26.86
CA ILE A 177 -11.05 -9.72 26.35
C ILE A 177 -10.30 -10.44 27.48
N ARG A 178 -10.58 -11.73 27.67
CA ARG A 178 -9.97 -12.55 28.74
C ARG A 178 -8.91 -13.53 28.27
N GLU A 179 -8.95 -13.91 26.99
CA GLU A 179 -8.06 -14.92 26.42
C GLU A 179 -7.16 -14.33 25.33
N ALA A 180 -5.85 -14.48 25.48
CA ALA A 180 -4.88 -13.95 24.51
C ALA A 180 -4.97 -14.64 23.13
N ALA A 181 -5.33 -15.93 23.09
CA ALA A 181 -5.43 -16.71 21.85
C ALA A 181 -6.53 -16.21 20.90
N SER A 182 -7.61 -15.66 21.46
CA SER A 182 -8.75 -15.14 20.70
C SER A 182 -8.75 -13.61 20.61
N ALA A 183 -7.92 -12.93 21.42
CA ALA A 183 -7.79 -11.48 21.47
C ALA A 183 -7.52 -10.83 20.10
N GLN A 184 -6.66 -11.44 19.30
CA GLN A 184 -6.31 -10.93 17.98
C GLN A 184 -7.53 -10.89 17.06
N THR A 185 -8.24 -12.02 16.93
CA THR A 185 -9.43 -12.14 16.08
C THR A 185 -10.56 -11.24 16.58
N TYR A 186 -10.79 -11.18 17.89
CA TYR A 186 -11.82 -10.31 18.48
C TYR A 186 -11.52 -8.82 18.35
N THR A 187 -10.26 -8.42 18.18
CA THR A 187 -9.90 -7.02 17.94
C THR A 187 -9.99 -6.67 16.45
N ILE A 188 -9.58 -7.58 15.57
CA ILE A 188 -9.59 -7.36 14.11
C ILE A 188 -11.02 -7.32 13.55
N MET A 189 -11.91 -8.22 14.01
CA MET A 189 -13.27 -8.32 13.48
C MET A 189 -14.08 -7.02 13.62
N PRO A 190 -14.21 -6.38 14.81
CA PRO A 190 -14.93 -5.13 14.97
C PRO A 190 -14.27 -3.98 14.21
N THR A 191 -12.94 -3.89 14.25
CA THR A 191 -12.19 -2.80 13.59
C THR A 191 -12.36 -2.85 12.07
N SER A 192 -12.34 -4.07 11.50
CA SER A 192 -12.57 -4.28 10.07
C SER A 192 -14.02 -4.00 9.68
N PHE A 193 -14.99 -4.40 10.52
CA PHE A 193 -16.39 -4.15 10.27
C PHE A 193 -16.71 -2.64 10.31
N LEU A 194 -16.16 -1.90 11.26
CA LEU A 194 -16.26 -0.44 11.34
C LEU A 194 -15.60 0.24 10.12
N ALA A 195 -14.45 -0.27 9.67
CA ALA A 195 -13.80 0.23 8.44
C ALA A 195 -14.67 0.00 7.20
N LEU A 196 -15.30 -1.18 7.06
CA LEU A 196 -16.19 -1.48 5.95
C LEU A 196 -17.49 -0.65 6.01
N CYS A 197 -18.11 -0.51 7.18
CA CYS A 197 -19.30 0.31 7.35
C CYS A 197 -19.04 1.79 7.04
N SER A 198 -17.92 2.34 7.51
CA SER A 198 -17.55 3.74 7.21
C SER A 198 -17.26 3.95 5.72
N TRP A 199 -16.63 2.98 5.06
CA TRP A 199 -16.42 3.02 3.61
C TRP A 199 -17.74 2.97 2.82
N SER A 200 -18.64 2.04 3.16
CA SER A 200 -19.95 1.89 2.53
C SER A 200 -20.84 3.12 2.75
N PHE A 201 -20.80 3.73 3.93
CA PHE A 201 -21.52 4.96 4.22
C PHE A 201 -20.99 6.13 3.38
N ARG A 202 -19.66 6.28 3.31
CA ARG A 202 -19.02 7.33 2.49
C ARG A 202 -19.32 7.16 1.00
N SER A 203 -19.26 5.93 0.48
CA SER A 203 -19.55 5.67 -0.94
C SER A 203 -21.01 6.02 -1.28
N SER A 204 -21.95 5.60 -0.43
CA SER A 204 -23.37 5.92 -0.56
C SER A 204 -23.63 7.43 -0.50
N TRP A 205 -22.99 8.12 0.44
CA TRP A 205 -23.10 9.57 0.56
C TRP A 205 -22.55 10.31 -0.67
N MET A 206 -21.39 9.88 -1.21
CA MET A 206 -20.82 10.48 -2.41
C MET A 206 -21.64 10.26 -3.68
N LEU A 207 -22.38 9.14 -3.77
CA LEU A 207 -23.32 8.89 -4.86
C LEU A 207 -24.54 9.81 -4.73
N SER A 208 -25.11 9.92 -3.54
CA SER A 208 -26.24 10.82 -3.26
C SER A 208 -25.91 12.30 -3.55
N VAL A 209 -24.69 12.75 -3.21
CA VAL A 209 -24.23 14.13 -3.52
C VAL A 209 -24.03 14.34 -5.02
N ARG A 210 -23.65 13.29 -5.78
CA ARG A 210 -23.51 13.39 -7.24
C ARG A 210 -24.86 13.49 -7.94
N GLU A 211 -25.83 12.70 -7.49
CA GLU A 211 -27.22 12.74 -7.99
C GLU A 211 -27.91 14.08 -7.68
N ALA A 212 -27.59 14.71 -6.55
CA ALA A 212 -28.15 16.02 -6.19
C ALA A 212 -27.60 17.21 -7.01
N LYS A 213 -26.54 17.00 -7.82
CA LYS A 213 -25.92 18.04 -8.65
C LYS A 213 -26.26 17.94 -10.15
N THR A 214 -26.95 16.89 -10.56
CA THR A 214 -27.50 16.69 -11.92
C THR A 214 -28.97 17.05 -11.96
#